data_AF-A0A0L9TV40-F1
#
_entry.id   AF-A0A0L9TV40-F1
#
_cell.length_a   1.000
_cell.length_b   1.000
_cell.length_c   1.000
_cell.angle_alpha   90.00
_cell.angle_beta   90.00
_cell.angle_gamma   90.00
#
_symmetry.space_group_name_H-M   'P 1'
#
loop_
_entity.id
_entity.type
_entity.pdbx_description
1 polymer ?
#
loop_
_entity_poly.entity_id
_entity_poly.type
_entity_poly.pdbx_seq_one_letter_code
_entity_poly.pdbx_strand_id
1 'polypeptide(L)'
;MSVQYAIPDYVRVSKECRHLISSIFVANPAKRITMSEIKQHLWFRKNLPREIIEAERRGYEETQKDQPSQSVEEIMQIIEEARTKIHTREQTSTGSSNVVHVDEANEEVEDHFAKSSP
;
A
#
# COMPACT_ATOMS: atom_id res chain seq x y z
N MET A 1 3.54 18.41 19.80
CA MET A 1 2.23 18.29 19.11
C MET A 1 1.34 17.38 19.94
N SER A 2 0.22 17.88 20.44
CA SER A 2 -0.80 17.07 21.12
C SER A 2 -1.95 16.80 20.15
N VAL A 3 -2.57 15.62 20.25
CA VAL A 3 -3.77 15.28 19.48
C VAL A 3 -4.99 15.68 20.32
N GLN A 4 -5.93 16.40 19.71
CA GLN A 4 -7.21 16.75 20.33
C GLN A 4 -8.32 15.98 19.64
N TYR A 5 -9.08 15.20 20.39
CA TYR A 5 -10.26 14.49 19.92
C TYR A 5 -11.24 14.31 21.08
N ALA A 6 -12.53 14.18 20.77
CA ALA A 6 -13.57 13.90 21.76
C ALA A 6 -14.55 12.87 21.20
N ILE A 7 -15.07 12.02 22.07
CA ILE A 7 -16.16 11.11 21.74
C ILE A 7 -17.44 11.77 22.25
N PRO A 8 -18.41 12.10 21.38
CA PRO A 8 -19.63 12.77 21.80
C PRO A 8 -20.41 11.96 22.84
N ASP A 9 -21.08 12.64 23.77
CA ASP A 9 -21.77 12.03 24.92
C ASP A 9 -22.89 11.06 24.53
N TYR A 10 -23.51 11.27 23.36
CA TYR A 10 -24.53 10.39 22.83
C TYR A 10 -23.98 9.04 22.34
N VAL A 11 -22.67 8.91 22.15
CA VAL A 11 -22.03 7.68 21.67
C VAL A 11 -21.59 6.82 22.86
N ARG A 12 -22.27 5.69 23.06
CA ARG A 12 -21.88 4.70 24.08
C ARG A 12 -20.78 3.79 23.57
N VAL A 13 -19.55 4.09 23.95
CA VAL A 13 -18.40 3.19 23.75
C VAL A 13 -18.01 2.49 25.06
N SER A 14 -17.43 1.30 24.99
CA SER A 14 -16.91 0.60 26.16
C SER A 14 -15.61 1.26 26.68
N LYS A 15 -15.20 0.95 27.91
CA LYS A 15 -13.94 1.46 28.47
C LYS A 15 -12.73 0.99 27.67
N GLU A 16 -12.77 -0.26 27.23
CA GLU A 16 -11.74 -0.90 26.42
C GLU A 16 -11.67 -0.26 25.03
N CYS A 17 -12.81 0.09 24.43
CA CYS A 17 -12.85 0.80 23.15
C CYS A 17 -12.19 2.17 23.26
N ARG A 18 -12.55 2.95 24.29
CA ARG A 18 -11.91 4.25 24.59
C ARG A 18 -10.41 4.14 24.76
N HIS A 19 -9.97 3.13 25.52
CA HIS A 19 -8.56 2.87 25.73
C HIS A 19 -7.85 2.60 24.40
N LEU A 20 -8.38 1.70 23.56
CA LEU A 20 -7.80 1.40 22.26
C LEU A 20 -7.67 2.64 21.38
N ILE A 21 -8.74 3.44 21.25
CA ILE A 21 -8.73 4.69 20.46
C ILE A 21 -7.65 5.63 20.99
N SER A 22 -7.52 5.78 22.32
CA SER A 22 -6.52 6.65 22.92
C SER A 22 -5.08 6.22 22.64
N SER A 23 -4.82 4.91 22.52
CA SER A 23 -3.50 4.38 22.20
C SER A 23 -3.17 4.45 20.69
N ILE A 24 -4.19 4.56 19.83
CA ILE A 24 -4.03 4.76 18.38
C ILE A 24 -3.82 6.24 18.06
N PHE A 25 -4.60 7.14 18.66
CA PHE A 25 -4.57 8.59 18.41
C PHE A 25 -3.44 9.29 19.19
N VAL A 26 -2.21 8.81 18.98
CA VAL A 26 -0.98 9.33 19.58
C VAL A 26 -0.14 10.05 18.51
N ALA A 27 0.24 11.30 18.80
CA ALA A 27 1.04 12.13 17.90
C ALA A 27 2.42 11.54 17.62
N ASN A 28 3.06 10.97 18.63
CA ASN A 28 4.37 10.32 18.49
C ASN A 28 4.20 8.88 17.97
N PRO A 29 4.66 8.55 16.76
CA PRO A 29 4.55 7.20 16.22
C PRO A 29 5.25 6.14 17.08
N ALA A 30 6.38 6.49 17.71
CA ALA A 30 7.13 5.57 18.58
C ALA A 30 6.39 5.20 19.87
N LYS A 31 5.35 5.95 20.24
CA LYS A 31 4.49 5.68 21.42
C LYS A 31 3.11 5.16 21.02
N ARG A 32 2.83 5.04 19.72
CA ARG A 32 1.54 4.54 19.23
C ARG A 32 1.49 3.03 19.39
N ILE A 33 0.32 2.52 19.79
CA ILE A 33 0.10 1.08 19.89
C ILE A 33 0.42 0.38 18.56
N THR A 34 1.13 -0.74 18.63
CA THR A 34 1.52 -1.55 17.48
C THR A 34 0.41 -2.51 17.05
N MET A 35 0.50 -3.04 15.84
CA MET A 35 -0.48 -4.03 15.35
C MET A 35 -0.53 -5.28 16.25
N SER A 36 0.62 -5.75 16.72
CA SER A 36 0.71 -6.91 17.63
C SER A 36 0.00 -6.66 18.95
N GLU A 37 0.08 -5.45 19.49
CA GLU A 37 -0.62 -5.06 20.73
C GLU A 37 -2.11 -4.86 20.49
N ILE A 38 -2.53 -4.29 19.35
CA ILE A 38 -3.94 -4.20 18.95
C ILE A 38 -4.58 -5.59 18.89
N LYS A 39 -3.91 -6.55 18.24
CA LYS A 39 -4.40 -7.94 18.12
C LYS A 39 -4.58 -8.63 19.48
N GLN A 40 -3.79 -8.25 20.47
CA GLN A 40 -3.88 -8.75 21.84
C GLN A 40 -4.90 -7.99 22.70
N HIS A 41 -5.33 -6.82 22.27
CA HIS A 41 -6.20 -5.94 23.04
C HIS A 41 -7.60 -6.55 23.26
N LEU A 42 -8.12 -6.42 24.49
CA LEU A 42 -9.40 -7.04 24.89
C LEU A 42 -10.57 -6.63 23.99
N TRP A 43 -10.62 -5.35 23.58
CA TRP A 43 -11.66 -4.87 22.66
C TRP A 43 -11.60 -5.56 21.29
N PHE A 44 -10.39 -5.83 20.78
CA PHE A 44 -10.19 -6.49 19.48
C PHE A 44 -10.52 -7.99 19.55
N ARG A 45 -10.12 -8.64 20.64
CA ARG A 45 -10.39 -10.07 20.86
C ARG A 45 -11.85 -10.37 21.22
N LYS A 46 -12.60 -9.38 21.71
CA LYS A 46 -13.99 -9.55 22.09
C LYS A 46 -14.85 -9.69 20.84
N ASN A 47 -15.44 -10.88 20.65
CA ASN A 47 -16.32 -11.23 19.52
C ASN A 47 -15.63 -11.22 18.14
N LEU A 48 -14.32 -11.43 18.08
CA LEU A 48 -13.66 -11.63 16.80
C LEU A 48 -14.16 -12.95 16.18
N PRO A 49 -14.75 -12.94 14.97
CA PRO A 49 -15.20 -14.15 14.30
C PRO A 49 -14.07 -15.17 14.18
N ARG A 50 -14.40 -16.45 14.37
CA ARG A 50 -13.40 -17.53 14.36
C ARG A 50 -12.70 -17.62 13.01
N GLU A 51 -13.42 -17.31 11.94
CA GLU A 51 -12.94 -17.30 10.57
C GLU A 51 -11.76 -16.34 10.40
N ILE A 52 -11.81 -15.17 11.05
CA ILE A 52 -10.72 -14.17 10.99
C ILE A 52 -9.50 -14.65 11.78
N ILE A 53 -9.72 -15.24 12.97
CA ILE A 53 -8.64 -15.80 13.80
C ILE A 53 -7.95 -16.96 13.06
N GLU A 54 -8.73 -17.81 12.41
CA GLU A 54 -8.23 -18.94 11.65
C GLU A 54 -7.51 -18.50 10.38
N ALA A 55 -8.01 -17.50 9.66
CA ALA A 55 -7.31 -16.92 8.51
C ALA A 55 -5.96 -16.30 8.92
N GLU A 56 -5.89 -15.61 10.06
CA GLU A 56 -4.62 -15.11 10.61
C GLU A 56 -3.65 -16.25 10.92
N ARG A 57 -4.14 -17.35 11.52
CA ARG A 57 -3.33 -18.52 11.89
C ARG A 57 -2.88 -19.33 10.68
N ARG A 58 -3.77 -19.53 9.70
CA ARG A 58 -3.50 -20.26 8.43
C ARG A 58 -2.56 -19.47 7.53
N GLY A 59 -2.43 -18.16 7.76
CA GLY A 59 -1.61 -17.29 6.94
C GLY A 59 -2.21 -17.08 5.55
N TYR A 60 -1.63 -16.15 4.81
CA TYR A 60 -2.09 -15.75 3.48
C TYR A 60 -1.91 -16.86 2.42
N GLU A 61 -1.13 -17.90 2.73
CA GLU A 61 -0.80 -18.99 1.80
C GLU A 61 -1.98 -19.95 1.56
N GLU A 62 -2.85 -20.17 2.55
CA GLU A 62 -3.93 -21.15 2.38
C GLU A 62 -5.12 -20.60 1.57
N THR A 63 -5.32 -19.27 1.59
CA THR A 63 -6.31 -18.57 0.77
C THR A 63 -5.96 -18.50 -0.72
N GLN A 64 -4.72 -18.83 -1.11
CA GLN A 64 -4.27 -18.88 -2.51
C GLN A 64 -4.70 -20.16 -3.24
N LYS A 65 -5.11 -21.22 -2.52
CA LYS A 65 -5.47 -22.49 -3.17
C LYS A 65 -6.70 -22.39 -4.07
N ASP A 66 -7.60 -21.45 -3.79
CA ASP A 66 -8.85 -21.25 -4.53
C ASP A 66 -8.81 -20.05 -5.50
N GLN A 67 -7.69 -19.31 -5.58
CA GLN A 67 -7.48 -18.27 -6.58
C GLN A 67 -6.58 -18.78 -7.71
N PRO A 68 -6.82 -18.37 -8.98
CA PRO A 68 -5.85 -18.63 -10.04
C PRO A 68 -4.53 -17.93 -9.69
N SER A 69 -3.53 -18.71 -9.26
CA SER A 69 -2.21 -18.19 -8.96
C SER A 69 -1.43 -17.99 -10.26
N GLN A 70 -1.20 -16.75 -10.67
CA GLN A 70 -0.29 -16.41 -11.77
C GLN A 70 1.15 -16.38 -11.26
N SER A 71 2.10 -16.83 -12.09
CA SER A 71 3.52 -16.74 -11.73
C SER A 71 4.01 -15.30 -11.80
N VAL A 72 5.11 -14.98 -11.11
CA VAL A 72 5.71 -13.64 -11.17
C VAL A 72 6.10 -13.29 -12.62
N GLU A 73 6.58 -14.27 -13.37
CA GLU A 73 6.97 -14.12 -14.77
C GLU A 73 5.77 -13.80 -15.66
N GLU A 74 4.64 -14.50 -15.48
CA GLU A 74 3.40 -14.25 -16.23
C GLU A 74 2.84 -12.85 -15.92
N ILE A 75 2.85 -12.46 -14.64
CA ILE A 75 2.44 -11.12 -14.20
C ILE A 75 3.31 -10.04 -14.88
N MET A 76 4.63 -10.23 -14.87
CA MET A 76 5.56 -9.29 -15.51
C MET A 76 5.36 -9.23 -17.03
N GLN A 77 5.14 -10.37 -17.68
CA GLN A 77 4.85 -10.45 -19.11
C GLN A 77 3.56 -9.70 -19.46
N ILE A 78 2.49 -9.86 -18.69
CA ILE A 78 1.22 -9.13 -18.90
C ILE A 78 1.44 -7.62 -18.72
N ILE A 79 2.24 -7.20 -17.73
CA ILE A 79 2.57 -5.78 -17.51
C ILE A 79 3.34 -5.21 -18.71
N GLU A 80 4.32 -5.94 -19.25
CA GLU A 80 5.08 -5.53 -20.43
C GLU A 80 4.20 -5.45 -21.69
N GLU A 81 3.33 -6.44 -21.88
CA GLU A 81 2.38 -6.47 -22.99
C GLU A 81 1.36 -5.31 -22.90
N ALA A 82 0.89 -4.98 -21.69
CA ALA A 82 -0.02 -3.86 -21.48
C ALA A 82 0.63 -2.49 -21.77
N ARG A 83 1.94 -2.35 -21.52
CA ARG A 83 2.69 -1.12 -21.85
C ARG A 83 2.84 -0.92 -23.36
N THR A 84 2.97 -2.01 -24.13
CA THR A 84 3.16 -1.97 -25.58
C THR A 84 1.85 -1.83 -26.36
N LYS A 85 0.76 -2.46 -25.90
CA LYS A 85 -0.57 -2.39 -26.56
C LYS A 85 -1.20 -0.98 -26.62
N ILE A 86 -0.76 -0.01 -25.81
CA ILE A 86 -1.16 1.40 -25.94
C ILE A 86 -0.62 2.03 -27.24
N HIS A 87 0.55 1.60 -27.72
CA HIS A 87 1.16 2.14 -28.93
C HIS A 87 0.62 1.53 -30.23
N THR A 88 -0.08 0.39 -30.16
CA THR A 88 -0.65 -0.28 -31.35
C THR A 88 -2.14 0.02 -31.55
N ARG A 89 -2.82 0.62 -30.57
CA ARG A 89 -4.25 0.98 -30.67
C ARG A 89 -4.50 2.38 -31.25
N GLU A 90 -3.66 2.80 -32.19
CA GLU A 90 -3.93 3.94 -33.08
C GLU A 90 -3.69 3.58 -34.56
N GLN A 91 -3.85 2.30 -34.94
CA GLN A 91 -3.75 1.90 -36.35
C GLN A 91 -4.91 1.03 -36.83
N THR A 92 -6.15 1.46 -36.57
CA THR A 92 -7.31 1.15 -37.44
C THR A 92 -8.37 2.27 -37.44
N SER A 93 -7.96 3.51 -37.73
CA SER A 93 -8.88 4.44 -38.41
C SER A 93 -8.09 5.35 -39.36
N THR A 94 -8.11 4.94 -40.62
CA THR A 94 -8.06 5.73 -41.85
C THR A 94 -7.90 7.24 -41.67
N GLY A 95 -6.76 7.79 -42.11
CA GLY A 95 -6.71 9.15 -42.67
C GLY A 95 -5.62 10.10 -42.17
N SER A 96 -4.60 10.27 -43.02
CA SER A 96 -3.80 11.48 -43.23
C SER A 96 -2.50 11.67 -42.44
N SER A 97 -1.43 11.82 -43.22
CA SER A 97 -0.04 12.13 -42.93
C SER A 97 0.19 13.12 -41.79
N ASN A 98 1.21 12.84 -40.95
CA ASN A 98 2.37 13.73 -40.79
C ASN A 98 3.52 13.01 -40.09
N VAL A 99 4.72 13.23 -40.63
CA VAL A 99 6.03 12.76 -40.17
C VAL A 99 6.59 13.78 -39.16
N VAL A 100 7.51 13.30 -38.30
CA VAL A 100 8.46 13.97 -37.35
C VAL A 100 7.99 13.94 -35.89
N HIS A 101 8.81 13.64 -34.87
CA HIS A 101 10.26 13.75 -34.72
C HIS A 101 10.72 12.82 -33.58
N VAL A 102 11.87 12.14 -33.74
CA VAL A 102 12.58 11.46 -32.65
C VAL A 102 13.62 12.45 -32.15
N ASP A 103 13.45 12.96 -30.93
CA ASP A 103 14.54 13.66 -30.24
C ASP A 103 15.11 12.75 -29.15
N GLU A 104 16.32 12.29 -29.46
CA GLU A 104 17.30 11.72 -28.56
C GLU A 104 18.03 12.88 -27.86
N ALA A 105 17.92 12.96 -26.53
CA ALA A 105 18.79 13.82 -25.72
C ALA A 105 19.23 13.06 -24.47
N ASN A 106 20.47 12.57 -24.55
CA ASN A 106 21.29 12.10 -23.46
C ASN A 106 21.82 13.34 -22.69
N GLU A 107 21.46 13.49 -21.41
CA GLU A 107 22.18 14.39 -20.49
C GLU A 107 22.78 13.57 -19.36
N GLU A 108 24.07 13.28 -19.49
CA GLU A 108 24.95 12.90 -18.39
C GLU A 108 25.17 14.14 -17.50
N VAL A 109 24.87 14.02 -16.21
CA VAL A 109 25.27 15.01 -15.21
C VAL A 109 26.43 14.45 -14.37
N GLU A 110 27.65 14.87 -14.72
CA GLU A 110 28.82 14.78 -13.83
C GLU A 110 28.66 15.77 -12.66
N ASP A 111 28.65 15.27 -11.42
CA ASP A 111 28.82 16.12 -10.24
C ASP A 111 30.26 16.00 -9.73
N HIS A 112 31.07 17.00 -10.07
CA HIS A 112 32.39 17.22 -9.53
C HIS A 112 32.28 17.99 -8.20
N PHE A 113 32.28 17.27 -7.07
CA PHE A 113 32.63 17.88 -5.79
C PHE A 113 34.05 17.50 -5.38
N ALA A 114 34.95 18.47 -5.59
CA ALA A 114 36.36 18.38 -5.27
C ALA A 114 36.59 18.24 -3.75
N LYS A 115 37.57 17.38 -3.42
CA LYS A 115 38.19 17.22 -2.11
C LYS A 115 38.83 18.53 -1.65
N SER A 116 38.63 18.89 -0.38
CA SER A 116 39.70 19.50 0.42
C SER A 116 39.44 19.31 1.92
N SER A 117 40.12 18.34 2.52
CA SER A 117 40.48 18.37 3.94
C SER A 117 41.91 18.89 4.05
N PRO A 118 42.23 19.72 5.04
CA PRO A 118 43.54 19.73 5.68
C PRO A 118 43.73 18.49 6.56
#